data_AF-S4P0I1-F1
#
_entry.id   AF-S4P0I1-F1
#
_cell.length_a   1.000
_cell.length_b   1.000
_cell.length_c   1.000
_cell.angle_alpha   90.00
_cell.angle_beta   90.00
_cell.angle_gamma   90.00
#
_symmetry.space_group_name_H-M   'P 1'
#
loop_
_entity.id
_entity.type
_entity.pdbx_description
1 polymer ?
#
loop_
_entity_poly.entity_id
_entity_poly.type
_entity_poly.pdbx_seq_one_letter_code
_entity_poly.pdbx_strand_id
1 'polypeptide(L)' 'GTLLTEPKPKPNIPDWPYVIGLAGGIASGKSNITNKLKLKGAAVVNCDIIAHELYEPGLPLNHTIAEVFGKDV' A
#
# COMPACT_ATOMS: atom_id res chain seq x y z
N GLY A 1 -17.97 -9.57 10.18
CA GLY A 1 -18.30 -8.73 9.02
C GLY A 1 -18.99 -9.59 7.99
N THR A 2 -19.73 -8.97 7.06
CA THR A 2 -20.43 -9.69 5.99
C THR A 2 -19.68 -9.47 4.68
N LEU A 3 -19.48 -10.55 3.93
CA LEU A 3 -18.91 -10.46 2.59
C LEU A 3 -19.98 -9.91 1.64
N LEU A 4 -19.72 -8.73 1.06
CA LEU A 4 -20.66 -8.09 0.13
C LEU A 4 -20.59 -8.70 -1.28
N THR A 5 -19.42 -9.19 -1.68
CA THR A 5 -19.17 -9.80 -2.98
C THR A 5 -18.10 -10.88 -2.84
N GLU A 6 -18.27 -11.99 -3.54
CA GLU A 6 -17.28 -13.06 -3.55
C GLU A 6 -15.96 -12.61 -4.20
N PRO A 7 -14.80 -12.89 -3.58
CA PRO A 7 -13.52 -12.62 -4.19
C PRO A 7 -13.35 -13.43 -5.48
N LYS A 8 -12.97 -12.75 -6.55
CA LYS A 8 -12.59 -13.42 -7.80
C LYS A 8 -11.14 -13.89 -7.71
N PRO A 9 -10.83 -15.15 -8.09
CA PRO A 9 -9.46 -15.63 -8.12
C PRO A 9 -8.65 -14.80 -9.13
N LYS A 10 -7.41 -14.47 -8.77
CA LYS A 10 -6.49 -13.69 -9.58
C LYS A 10 -5.34 -14.60 -10.00
N PRO A 11 -5.31 -15.13 -11.23
CA PRO A 11 -4.34 -16.15 -11.63
C PRO A 11 -2.88 -15.67 -11.64
N ASN A 12 -2.66 -14.36 -11.64
CA ASN A 12 -1.33 -13.75 -11.71
C ASN A 12 -0.71 -13.45 -10.33
N ILE A 13 -1.40 -13.80 -9.24
CA ILE A 13 -0.86 -13.67 -7.88
C ILE A 13 -1.00 -15.02 -7.16
N PRO A 14 -0.05 -15.37 -6.28
CA PRO A 14 -0.15 -16.59 -5.49
C PRO A 14 -1.36 -16.53 -4.54
N ASP A 15 -1.96 -17.68 -4.26
CA ASP A 15 -3.10 -17.80 -3.32
C ASP A 15 -2.69 -17.52 -1.86
N TRP A 16 -1.40 -17.68 -1.54
CA TRP A 16 -0.83 -17.36 -0.24
C TRP A 16 0.46 -16.53 -0.38
N PRO A 17 0.64 -15.45 0.43
CA PRO A 17 -0.32 -14.91 1.39
C PRO A 17 -1.55 -14.30 0.72
N TYR A 18 -2.71 -14.43 1.36
CA TYR A 18 -3.93 -13.82 0.84
C TYR A 18 -3.88 -12.30 1.01
N VAL A 19 -3.94 -11.56 -0.09
CA VAL A 19 -3.75 -10.11 -0.10
C VAL A 19 -5.09 -9.38 -0.03
N ILE A 20 -5.25 -8.53 0.98
CA ILE A 20 -6.45 -7.70 1.18
C ILE A 20 -6.07 -6.23 0.98
N GLY A 21 -6.69 -5.56 0.01
CA GLY A 21 -6.58 -4.11 -0.16
C GLY A 21 -7.44 -3.37 0.85
N LEU A 22 -6.82 -2.61 1.74
CA LEU A 22 -7.53 -1.73 2.68
C LEU A 22 -7.56 -0.30 2.14
N ALA A 23 -8.73 0.13 1.68
CA ALA A 23 -8.96 1.48 1.16
C ALA A 23 -10.00 2.24 2.00
N GLY A 24 -10.05 3.57 1.81
CA GLY A 24 -10.96 4.47 2.54
C GLY A 24 -10.47 5.91 2.53
N GLY A 25 -11.36 6.87 2.79
CA GLY A 25 -11.05 8.31 2.79
C GLY A 25 -10.11 8.77 3.90
N ILE A 26 -9.64 10.02 3.82
CA ILE A 26 -8.86 10.65 4.90
C ILE A 26 -9.69 10.64 6.19
N ALA A 27 -9.02 10.44 7.32
CA ALA A 27 -9.65 10.33 8.66
C ALA A 27 -10.69 9.20 8.83
N SER A 28 -10.81 8.25 7.89
CA SER A 28 -11.75 7.12 8.01
C SER A 28 -11.30 6.00 8.96
N GLY A 29 -10.19 6.19 9.70
CA GLY A 29 -9.70 5.23 10.68
C GLY A 29 -8.97 4.00 10.12
N LYS A 30 -8.52 4.03 8.86
CA LYS A 30 -7.77 2.91 8.23
C LYS A 30 -6.62 2.42 9.09
N SER A 31 -5.79 3.34 9.60
CA SER A 31 -4.62 3.00 10.43
C SER A 31 -5.00 2.21 11.69
N ASN A 32 -6.16 2.49 12.29
CA ASN A 32 -6.67 1.74 13.43
C ASN A 32 -7.06 0.31 13.03
N ILE A 33 -7.72 0.14 11.88
CA ILE A 33 -8.08 -1.17 11.34
C ILE A 33 -6.81 -1.97 11.00
N THR A 34 -5.84 -1.34 10.37
CA THR A 34 -4.52 -1.93 10.09
C THR A 34 -3.84 -2.44 11.36
N ASN A 35 -3.84 -1.66 12.44
CA ASN A 35 -3.26 -2.08 13.72
C ASN A 35 -4.00 -3.27 14.32
N LYS A 36 -5.34 -3.30 14.26
CA LYS A 36 -6.14 -4.44 14.71
C LYS A 36 -5.86 -5.70 13.90
N LEU A 37 -5.63 -5.58 12.59
CA LEU A 37 -5.25 -6.71 11.72
C LEU A 37 -3.85 -7.23 12.07
N LYS A 38 -2.88 -6.34 12.34
CA LYS A 38 -1.55 -6.72 12.83
C LYS A 38 -1.62 -7.56 14.09
N LEU A 39 -2.43 -7.12 15.08
CA LEU A 39 -2.63 -7.86 16.33
C LEU A 39 -3.25 -9.24 16.14
N LYS A 40 -3.90 -9.49 14.99
CA LYS A 40 -4.44 -10.79 14.61
C LYS A 40 -3.48 -11.63 13.76
N GLY A 41 -2.23 -11.17 13.57
CA GLY A 41 -1.19 -11.87 12.82
C GLY A 41 -1.08 -11.48 11.35
N ALA A 42 -1.82 -10.48 10.88
CA ALA A 42 -1.69 -10.01 9.50
C ALA A 42 -0.40 -9.19 9.33
N ALA A 43 0.36 -9.51 8.29
CA ALA A 43 1.40 -8.60 7.79
C ALA A 43 0.74 -7.37 7.15
N VAL A 44 1.42 -6.23 7.22
CA VAL A 44 0.93 -4.98 6.65
C VAL A 44 1.98 -4.37 5.76
N VAL A 45 1.56 -4.10 4.53
CA VAL A 45 2.31 -3.32 3.55
C VAL A 45 1.72 -1.92 3.54
N ASN A 46 2.49 -0.91 3.95
CA ASN A 46 2.05 0.48 3.93
C ASN A 46 2.56 1.18 2.66
N CYS A 47 1.67 1.42 1.70
CA CYS A 47 2.00 2.06 0.44
C CYS A 47 2.54 3.49 0.62
N ASP A 48 2.06 4.23 1.62
CA ASP A 48 2.50 5.62 1.84
C ASP A 48 3.97 5.68 2.27
N ILE A 49 4.40 4.74 3.11
CA ILE A 49 5.79 4.63 3.54
C ILE A 49 6.68 4.22 2.37
N ILE A 50 6.28 3.18 1.63
CA ILE A 50 7.03 2.69 0.48
C ILE A 50 7.18 3.79 -0.58
N ALA A 51 6.11 4.54 -0.86
CA ALA A 51 6.18 5.66 -1.79
C ALA A 51 7.19 6.71 -1.30
N HIS A 52 7.17 7.04 -0.01
CA HIS A 52 8.12 7.99 0.57
C HIS A 52 9.57 7.52 0.46
N GLU A 53 9.84 6.26 0.77
CA GLU A 53 11.17 5.65 0.64
C GLU A 53 11.66 5.68 -0.82
N LEU A 54 10.78 5.44 -1.80
CA LEU A 54 11.15 5.50 -3.21
C LEU A 54 11.55 6.90 -3.70
N TYR A 55 11.15 7.96 -2.98
CA TYR A 55 11.53 9.34 -3.31
C TYR A 55 12.90 9.75 -2.77
N GLU A 56 13.58 8.91 -1.97
CA GLU A 56 14.87 9.27 -1.38
C GLU A 56 15.91 9.70 -2.43
N PRO A 57 16.71 10.74 -2.13
CA PRO A 57 17.74 11.22 -3.04
C PRO A 57 18.70 10.09 -3.46
N GLY A 58 18.97 10.01 -4.76
CA GLY A 58 19.85 8.98 -5.31
C GLY A 58 19.13 7.72 -5.78
N LEU A 59 17.83 7.56 -5.51
CA LEU A 59 17.05 6.45 -6.05
C LEU A 59 16.57 6.70 -7.49
N PRO A 60 16.28 5.65 -8.28
CA PRO A 60 15.85 5.80 -9.67
C PRO A 60 14.61 6.69 -9.82
N LEU A 61 13.61 6.54 -8.95
CA LEU A 61 12.39 7.32 -9.01
C LEU A 61 12.65 8.81 -8.73
N ASN A 62 13.52 9.14 -7.78
CA ASN A 62 13.93 10.51 -7.51
C ASN A 62 14.53 11.19 -8.76
N HIS A 63 15.40 10.48 -9.50
CA HIS A 63 15.96 10.99 -10.75
C HIS A 63 14.89 11.21 -11.82
N THR A 64 13.99 10.24 -12.01
CA THR A 64 12.90 10.35 -12.98
C THR A 64 11.98 11.54 -12.66
N ILE A 65 11.72 11.80 -11.38
CA ILE A 65 10.91 12.97 -10.97
C ILE A 65 11.66 14.26 -11.26
N ALA A 66 12.95 14.34 -10.94
CA ALA A 66 13.76 15.53 -11.21
C ALA A 66 13.91 15.82 -12.73
N GLU A 67 13.96 14.79 -13.58
CA GLU A 67 13.96 14.93 -15.03
C GLU A 67 12.65 15.52 -15.57
N VAL A 68 11.51 15.14 -14.99
CA VAL A 68 10.18 15.56 -15.45
C VAL A 68 9.76 16.91 -14.87
N PHE A 69 10.02 17.14 -13.58
CA PHE A 69 9.50 18.28 -12.82
C PHE A 69 10.56 19.33 -12.46
N GLY A 70 11.85 19.04 -12.67
CA GLY A 70 12.98 19.88 -12.31
C GLY A 70 13.62 19.49 -10.97
N LYS A 71 14.87 19.93 -10.75
CA LYS A 71 15.70 19.55 -9.59
C LYS A 71 15.28 20.19 -8.25
N ASP A 72 14.33 21.12 -8.30
CA ASP A 72 13.82 21.85 -7.13
C ASP A 72 12.63 21.13 -6.46
N VAL A 73 12.24 19.97 -7.00
CA VAL A 73 11.21 19.05 -6.49
C VAL A 73 11.87 17.87 -5.78
#